data_AF-A0A7Y8LU37-F1
#
_entry.id   AF-A0A7Y8LU37-F1
#
_cell.length_a   1.000
_cell.length_b   1.000
_cell.length_c   1.000
_cell.angle_alpha   90.00
_cell.angle_beta   90.00
_cell.angle_gamma   90.00
#
_symmetry.space_group_name_H-M   'P 1'
#
loop_
_entity.id
_entity.type
_entity.pdbx_description
1 polymer ?
#
loop_
_entity_poly.entity_id
_entity_poly.type
_entity_poly.pdbx_seq_one_letter_code
_entity_poly.pdbx_strand_id
1 'polypeptide(L)'
;MNEAIKYRGKVFGPREIDEVREVIAAHRDRSRWFISRELCRRWGWRQPNGVLKDILCRGLLLRLEAQGLIELPPRGKIPPYHLSP
;
A
#
# COMPACT_ATOMS: atom_id res chain seq x y z
N MET A 1 -1.01 16.41 15.87
CA MET A 1 -1.04 15.04 16.45
C MET A 1 -0.17 14.20 15.55
N ASN A 2 0.96 13.67 16.03
CA ASN A 2 1.83 12.82 15.22
C ASN A 2 1.17 11.45 15.05
N GLU A 3 0.53 11.22 13.91
CA GLU A 3 -0.07 9.93 13.59
C GLU A 3 1.04 8.93 13.29
N ALA A 4 1.18 7.92 14.14
CA ALA A 4 2.16 6.86 13.97
C ALA A 4 1.48 5.51 14.19
N ILE A 5 1.78 4.54 13.33
CA ILE A 5 1.23 3.19 13.42
C ILE A 5 2.35 2.17 13.60
N LYS A 6 2.14 1.23 14.52
CA LYS A 6 2.97 0.03 14.62
C LYS A 6 2.41 -1.06 13.71
N TYR A 7 3.23 -1.53 12.77
CA TYR A 7 2.89 -2.61 11.85
C TYR A 7 4.04 -3.62 11.77
N ARG A 8 3.78 -4.88 12.14
CA ARG A 8 4.73 -6.00 12.10
C ARG A 8 6.11 -5.68 12.71
N GLY A 9 6.10 -5.03 13.88
CA GLY A 9 7.31 -4.68 14.61
C GLY A 9 8.03 -3.41 14.13
N LYS A 10 7.56 -2.75 13.06
CA LYS A 10 8.04 -1.45 12.61
C LYS A 10 7.06 -0.34 12.98
N VAL A 11 7.57 0.86 13.20
CA VAL A 11 6.77 2.08 13.40
C VAL A 11 6.83 2.90 12.12
N PHE A 12 5.67 3.29 11.62
CA PHE A 12 5.50 4.22 10.49
C PHE A 12 4.93 5.51 11.06
N GLY A 13 5.70 6.59 11.02
CA GLY A 13 5.31 7.89 11.53
C GLY A 13 4.68 8.77 10.46
N PRO A 14 4.51 10.07 10.78
CA PRO A 14 3.87 11.03 9.88
C PRO A 14 4.54 11.11 8.52
N ARG A 15 5.88 11.11 8.49
CA ARG A 15 6.65 11.15 7.24
C ARG A 15 6.32 9.97 6.33
N GLU A 16 6.33 8.74 6.85
CA GLU A 16 6.01 7.57 6.04
C GLU A 16 4.55 7.60 5.57
N ILE A 17 3.64 8.10 6.39
CA ILE A 17 2.22 8.25 6.02
C ILE A 17 2.07 9.31 4.91
N ASP A 18 2.78 10.42 4.99
CA ASP A 18 2.76 11.46 3.96
C ASP A 18 3.37 10.96 2.65
N GLU A 19 4.47 10.20 2.70
CA GLU A 19 5.02 9.52 1.51
C GLU A 19 4.00 8.55 0.88
N VAL A 20 3.21 7.84 1.70
CA VAL A 20 2.10 6.99 1.19
C VAL A 20 1.03 7.83 0.51
N ARG A 21 0.62 8.95 1.13
CA ARG A 21 -0.39 9.87 0.56
C ARG A 21 0.08 10.44 -0.78
N GLU A 22 1.33 10.86 -0.88
CA GLU A 22 1.94 11.36 -2.10
C GLU A 22 1.94 10.31 -3.22
N VAL A 23 2.35 9.07 -2.92
CA VAL A 23 2.35 7.98 -3.91
C VAL A 23 0.94 7.66 -4.38
N ILE A 24 -0.04 7.64 -3.46
CA ILE A 24 -1.44 7.41 -3.82
C ILE A 24 -1.94 8.55 -4.70
N ALA A 25 -1.67 9.81 -4.34
CA ALA A 25 -2.09 10.98 -5.10
C ALA A 25 -1.50 10.99 -6.52
N ALA A 26 -0.21 10.66 -6.66
CA ALA A 26 0.48 10.58 -7.94
C ALA A 26 -0.02 9.43 -8.84
N HIS A 27 -0.67 8.40 -8.27
CA HIS A 27 -1.08 7.19 -8.97
C HIS A 27 -2.53 6.77 -8.66
N ARG A 28 -3.43 7.74 -8.49
CA ARG A 28 -4.86 7.53 -8.14
C ARG A 28 -5.59 6.63 -9.14
N ASP A 29 -5.18 6.69 -10.41
CA ASP A 29 -5.71 5.92 -11.54
C ASP A 29 -5.17 4.48 -11.59
N ARG A 30 -4.12 4.18 -10.82
CA ARG A 30 -3.45 2.87 -10.83
C ARG A 30 -4.01 1.96 -9.75
N SER A 31 -3.79 0.66 -9.95
CA SER A 31 -4.26 -0.34 -9.00
C SER A 31 -3.52 -0.26 -7.67
N ARG A 32 -4.19 -0.69 -6.59
CA ARG A 32 -3.57 -0.85 -5.26
C ARG A 32 -2.29 -1.71 -5.30
N TRP A 33 -2.20 -2.65 -6.26
CA TRP A 33 -1.00 -3.46 -6.48
C TRP A 33 0.19 -2.66 -7.03
N PHE A 34 -0.07 -1.72 -7.95
CA PHE A 34 0.97 -0.82 -8.44
C PHE A 34 1.50 0.06 -7.30
N ILE A 35 0.61 0.64 -6.51
CA ILE A 35 0.94 1.51 -5.37
C ILE A 35 1.79 0.75 -4.34
N SER A 36 1.41 -0.47 -3.95
CA SER A 36 2.18 -1.26 -2.98
C SER A 36 3.60 -1.58 -3.49
N ARG A 37 3.75 -1.88 -4.78
CA ARG A 37 5.07 -2.13 -5.37
C ARG A 37 5.92 -0.87 -5.44
N GLU A 38 5.31 0.26 -5.78
CA GLU A 38 6.01 1.54 -5.88
C GLU A 38 6.54 1.99 -4.52
N LEU A 39 5.73 1.89 -3.47
CA LEU A 39 6.18 2.13 -2.09
C LEU A 39 7.31 1.20 -1.68
N CYS A 40 7.21 -0.10 -1.99
CA CYS A 40 8.31 -1.03 -1.73
C CYS A 40 9.59 -0.65 -2.47
N ARG A 41 9.53 -0.07 -3.67
CA ARG A 41 10.73 0.38 -4.39
C ARG A 41 11.34 1.60 -3.71
N ARG A 42 10.53 2.61 -3.40
CA ARG A 42 10.98 3.86 -2.77
C ARG A 42 11.62 3.63 -1.40
N TRP A 43 11.02 2.78 -0.58
CA TRP A 43 11.56 2.43 0.74
C TRP A 43 12.65 1.35 0.71
N GLY A 44 13.02 0.84 -0.48
CA GLY A 44 13.93 -0.30 -0.59
C GLY A 44 13.41 -1.54 0.14
N TRP A 45 12.09 -1.66 0.35
CA TRP A 45 11.48 -2.72 1.14
C TRP A 45 11.46 -4.04 0.34
N ARG A 46 12.59 -4.72 0.38
CA ARG A 46 12.88 -5.96 -0.34
C ARG A 46 13.19 -7.11 0.61
N GLN A 47 13.09 -8.31 0.08
CA GLN A 47 13.60 -9.55 0.66
C GLN A 47 15.10 -9.69 0.35
N PRO A 48 15.84 -10.58 1.04
CA PRO A 48 17.25 -10.83 0.74
C PRO A 48 17.49 -11.27 -0.71
N ASN A 49 16.53 -11.94 -1.34
CA ASN A 49 16.56 -12.33 -2.75
C ASN A 49 16.18 -11.20 -3.73
N GLY A 50 16.04 -9.96 -3.26
CA GLY A 50 15.71 -8.78 -4.08
C GLY A 50 14.22 -8.60 -4.40
N VAL A 51 13.36 -9.57 -4.10
CA VAL A 51 11.92 -9.48 -4.37
C VAL A 51 11.26 -8.45 -3.45
N LEU A 52 10.37 -7.61 -4.00
CA LEU A 52 9.63 -6.60 -3.22
C LEU A 52 8.75 -7.28 -2.17
N LYS A 53 8.59 -6.63 -1.01
CA LYS A 53 7.68 -7.07 0.06
C LYS A 53 6.28 -6.46 -0.13
N ASP A 54 5.76 -6.52 -1.35
CA ASP A 54 4.52 -5.85 -1.76
C ASP A 54 3.28 -6.38 -1.02
N ILE A 55 3.23 -7.66 -0.68
CA ILE A 55 2.16 -8.22 0.18
C ILE A 55 2.16 -7.59 1.58
N LEU A 56 3.34 -7.36 2.18
CA LEU A 56 3.45 -6.71 3.49
C LEU A 56 3.09 -5.23 3.39
N CYS A 57 3.54 -4.54 2.35
CA CYS A 57 3.19 -3.15 2.10
C CYS A 57 1.68 -2.99 1.87
N ARG A 58 1.06 -3.87 1.08
CA ARG A 58 -0.39 -3.89 0.90
C ARG A 58 -1.14 -4.09 2.21
N GLY A 59 -0.64 -4.93 3.10
CA GLY A 59 -1.20 -5.09 4.44
C GLY A 59 -1.09 -3.82 5.30
N LEU A 60 0.03 -3.09 5.21
CA LEU A 60 0.18 -1.78 5.86
C LEU A 60 -0.84 -0.78 5.30
N LEU A 61 -0.96 -0.67 3.98
CA LEU A 61 -1.91 0.23 3.32
C LEU A 61 -3.35 -0.01 3.77
N LEU A 62 -3.78 -1.27 3.84
CA LEU A 62 -5.12 -1.61 4.34
C LEU A 62 -5.32 -1.21 5.80
N ARG A 63 -4.27 -1.31 6.63
CA ARG A 63 -4.35 -0.90 8.04
C ARG A 63 -4.42 0.62 8.19
N LEU A 64 -3.68 1.36 7.36
CA LEU A 64 -3.76 2.82 7.30
C LEU A 64 -5.15 3.29 6.83
N GLU A 65 -5.71 2.66 5.79
CA GLU A 65 -7.08 2.91 5.30
C GLU A 65 -8.12 2.62 6.40
N ALA A 66 -7.98 1.50 7.10
CA ALA A 66 -8.88 1.13 8.21
C ALA A 66 -8.83 2.09 9.41
N GLN A 67 -7.72 2.83 9.58
CA GLN A 67 -7.60 3.86 10.61
C GLN A 67 -7.98 5.26 10.10
N GLY A 68 -8.42 5.40 8.84
CA GLY A 68 -8.78 6.69 8.24
C GLY A 68 -7.58 7.60 7.95
N LEU A 69 -6.35 7.07 8.02
CA LEU A 69 -5.12 7.86 7.82
C LEU A 69 -4.86 8.15 6.34
N ILE A 70 -5.36 7.28 5.46
CA ILE A 70 -5.24 7.38 4.00
C ILE A 70 -6.53 6.89 3.35
N GLU A 71 -6.72 7.23 2.09
CA GLU A 71 -7.78 6.68 1.23
C GLU A 71 -7.14 5.94 0.06
N LEU A 72 -7.38 4.62 -0.07
CA LEU A 72 -6.84 3.87 -1.21
C LEU A 72 -7.79 3.94 -2.41
N PRO A 73 -7.27 3.89 -3.65
CA PRO A 73 -8.12 3.89 -4.83
C PRO A 73 -9.12 2.71 -4.79
N PRO A 74 -10.28 2.83 -5.42
CA PRO A 74 -11.30 1.78 -5.39
C PRO A 74 -10.72 0.45 -5.83
N ARG A 75 -11.25 -0.65 -5.27
CA ARG A 75 -10.88 -1.98 -5.73
C ARG A 75 -11.30 -2.10 -7.20
N GLY A 76 -10.34 -2.37 -8.08
CA GLY A 76 -10.64 -2.64 -9.49
C GLY A 76 -11.68 -3.76 -9.59
N LYS A 77 -12.59 -3.64 -10.56
CA LYS A 77 -13.59 -4.67 -10.83
C LYS A 77 -12.85 -5.99 -11.07
N ILE A 78 -13.13 -7.01 -10.26
CA ILE A 78 -12.74 -8.38 -10.57
C ILE A 78 -13.51 -8.70 -11.87
N PRO A 79 -12.85 -9.02 -12.99
CA PRO A 79 -13.59 -9.50 -14.15
C PRO A 79 -14.41 -10.70 -13.67
N PRO A 80 -15.71 -10.78 -13.97
CA PRO A 80 -16.49 -11.95 -13.59
C PRO A 80 -15.71 -13.15 -14.13
N TYR A 81 -15.33 -14.07 -13.24
CA TYR A 81 -14.80 -15.34 -13.68
C TYR A 81 -15.76 -15.85 -14.76
N HIS A 82 -15.27 -16.11 -15.98
CA HIS A 82 -16.04 -16.83 -16.97
C HIS A 82 -16.36 -18.18 -16.34
N LEU A 83 -17.52 -18.28 -15.69
CA LEU A 83 -18.22 -19.54 -15.52
C LEU A 83 -18.59 -19.94 -16.94
N SER A 84 -17.72 -20.75 -17.56
CA SER A 84 -18.10 -21.47 -18.76
C SER A 84 -19.35 -22.28 -18.42
N PRO A 85 -20.43 -22.21 -19.24
CA PRO A 85 -21.68 -22.92 -19.00
C PRO A 85 -21.50 -24.44 -19.02
#